data_AF-A0A379E0E3-F1
#
_entry.id   AF-A0A379E0E3-F1
#
_cell.length_a   1.000
_cell.length_b   1.000
_cell.length_c   1.000
_cell.angle_alpha   90.00
_cell.angle_beta   90.00
_cell.angle_gamma   90.00
#
_symmetry.space_group_name_H-M   'P 1'
#
loop_
_entity.id
_entity.type
_entity.pdbx_description
1 polymer ?
#
loop_
_entity_poly.entity_id
_entity_poly.type
_entity_poly.pdbx_seq_one_letter_code
_entity_poly.pdbx_strand_id
1 'polypeptide(L)'
;MKEDIKHLGVTPQTTYLYIQGHHLFDNVVVPALKRVCDRLIRDMETEIQRNAVHIVQQRNELSSYSHSVENIIPMLRRNVAYNKCEPYKRLKADLEDFFNRNKESKTPPLQA
;
A
#
# COMPACT_ATOMS: atom_id res chain seq x y z
N MET A 1 -3.90 -13.24 -29.91
CA MET A 1 -3.86 -13.26 -28.43
C MET A 1 -2.98 -12.16 -27.82
N LYS A 2 -1.66 -12.10 -28.10
CA LYS A 2 -0.79 -11.03 -27.54
C LYS A 2 -1.14 -9.62 -28.07
N GLU A 3 -1.49 -9.51 -29.35
CA GLU A 3 -1.89 -8.22 -29.95
C GLU A 3 -3.26 -7.77 -29.42
N ASP A 4 -4.22 -8.68 -29.29
CA ASP A 4 -5.56 -8.37 -28.75
C ASP A 4 -5.50 -7.80 -27.33
N ILE A 5 -4.65 -8.36 -26.48
CA ILE A 5 -4.43 -7.88 -25.11
C ILE A 5 -3.80 -6.47 -25.11
N LYS A 6 -2.89 -6.21 -26.05
CA LYS A 6 -2.28 -4.89 -26.24
C LYS A 6 -3.29 -3.87 -26.75
N HIS A 7 -4.19 -4.26 -27.65
CA HIS A 7 -5.32 -3.44 -28.13
C HIS A 7 -6.30 -3.08 -27.02
N LEU A 8 -6.47 -3.95 -26.02
CA LEU A 8 -7.26 -3.68 -24.81
C LEU A 8 -6.56 -2.73 -23.82
N GLY A 9 -5.37 -2.22 -24.15
CA GLY A 9 -4.64 -1.26 -23.32
C GLY A 9 -3.65 -1.89 -22.34
N VAL A 10 -3.41 -3.20 -22.42
CA VAL A 10 -2.42 -3.89 -21.57
C VAL A 10 -1.02 -3.71 -22.16
N THR A 11 -0.25 -2.81 -21.55
CA THR A 11 1.14 -2.51 -21.89
C THR A 11 2.02 -2.77 -20.66
N PRO A 12 3.36 -2.91 -20.77
CA PRO A 12 4.22 -3.06 -19.59
C PRO A 12 3.99 -1.98 -18.52
N GLN A 13 3.60 -0.76 -18.93
CA GLN A 13 3.31 0.36 -18.04
C GLN A 13 1.92 0.31 -17.40
N THR A 14 0.96 -0.38 -18.01
CA THR A 14 -0.46 -0.41 -17.56
C THR A 14 -0.92 -1.78 -17.09
N THR A 15 -0.12 -2.84 -17.28
CA THR A 15 -0.49 -4.23 -16.96
C THR A 15 -0.90 -4.39 -15.49
N TYR A 16 -0.31 -3.62 -14.57
CA TYR A 16 -0.67 -3.66 -13.15
C TYR A 16 -2.15 -3.30 -12.89
N LEU A 17 -2.81 -2.55 -13.79
CA LEU A 17 -4.24 -2.19 -13.71
C LEU A 17 -5.17 -3.39 -13.99
N TYR A 18 -4.67 -4.40 -14.69
CA TYR A 18 -5.43 -5.59 -15.10
C TYR A 18 -5.19 -6.78 -14.17
N ILE A 19 -4.30 -6.62 -13.18
CA ILE A 19 -4.08 -7.60 -12.13
C ILE A 19 -5.07 -7.30 -11.01
N GLN A 20 -5.67 -8.35 -10.45
CA GLN A 20 -6.51 -8.20 -9.28
C GLN A 20 -5.65 -7.78 -8.08
N GLY A 21 -5.87 -6.56 -7.58
CA GLY A 21 -5.01 -5.96 -6.55
C GLY A 21 -4.88 -6.80 -5.27
N HIS A 22 -5.92 -7.52 -4.87
CA HIS A 22 -5.86 -8.39 -3.69
C HIS A 22 -4.92 -9.59 -3.90
N HIS A 23 -4.88 -10.20 -5.09
CA HIS A 23 -3.95 -11.30 -5.39
C HIS A 23 -2.49 -10.82 -5.34
N LEU A 24 -2.19 -9.62 -5.85
CA LEU A 24 -0.86 -9.04 -5.75
C LEU A 24 -0.48 -8.76 -4.29
N PHE A 25 -1.44 -8.24 -3.52
CA PHE A 25 -1.26 -7.96 -2.10
C PHE A 25 -0.94 -9.24 -1.31
N ASP A 26 -1.78 -10.26 -1.42
CA ASP A 26 -1.69 -11.49 -0.61
C ASP A 26 -0.51 -12.40 -1.02
N ASN A 27 -0.18 -12.48 -2.31
CA ASN A 27 0.81 -13.43 -2.80
C ASN A 27 2.21 -12.84 -3.01
N VAL A 28 2.33 -11.52 -3.16
CA VAL A 28 3.63 -10.87 -3.45
C VAL A 28 4.00 -9.89 -2.34
N VAL A 29 3.14 -8.91 -2.06
CA VAL A 29 3.46 -7.82 -1.14
C VAL A 29 3.59 -8.31 0.30
N VAL A 30 2.58 -9.03 0.82
CA VAL A 30 2.58 -9.53 2.19
C VAL A 30 3.73 -10.52 2.45
N PRO A 31 3.99 -11.53 1.58
CA PRO A 31 5.10 -12.45 1.79
C PRO A 31 6.46 -11.76 1.75
N ALA A 32 6.68 -10.82 0.83
CA ALA A 32 7.94 -10.08 0.74
C ALA A 32 8.19 -9.25 2.00
N LEU A 33 7.19 -8.45 2.43
CA LEU A 33 7.30 -7.63 3.63
C LEU A 33 7.45 -8.48 4.90
N LYS A 34 6.74 -9.61 4.99
CA LYS A 34 6.86 -10.52 6.13
C LYS A 34 8.29 -10.99 6.34
N ARG A 35 9.00 -11.36 5.27
CA ARG A 35 10.41 -11.78 5.37
C ARG A 35 11.32 -10.70 5.93
N VAL A 36 11.10 -9.45 5.52
CA VAL A 36 11.86 -8.28 6.00
C VAL A 36 11.52 -7.99 7.46
N CYS A 37 10.24 -7.88 7.81
CA CYS A 37 9.80 -7.61 9.18
C CYS A 37 10.26 -8.70 10.16
N ASP A 38 10.10 -9.98 9.79
CA ASP A 38 10.55 -11.09 10.62
C ASP A 38 12.07 -11.04 10.87
N ARG A 39 12.86 -10.55 9.89
CA ARG A 39 14.30 -10.37 10.07
C ARG A 39 14.61 -9.24 11.05
N LEU A 40 13.96 -8.09 10.88
CA LEU A 40 14.14 -6.93 11.75
C LEU A 40 13.75 -7.24 13.21
N ILE A 41 12.65 -7.98 13.40
CA ILE A 41 12.20 -8.43 14.73
C ILE A 41 13.28 -9.30 15.39
N ARG A 42 13.81 -10.30 14.67
CA ARG A 42 14.86 -11.18 15.20
C ARG A 42 16.15 -10.44 15.52
N ASP A 43 16.55 -9.50 14.66
CA ASP A 43 17.76 -8.71 14.88
C ASP A 43 17.61 -7.87 16.16
N MET A 44 16.44 -7.27 16.38
CA MET A 44 16.11 -6.52 17.60
C MET A 44 16.06 -7.42 18.85
N GLU A 45 15.40 -8.58 18.77
CA GLU A 45 15.39 -9.56 19.87
C GLU A 45 16.81 -10.01 20.24
N THR A 46 17.67 -10.24 19.23
CA THR A 46 19.08 -10.61 19.43
C THR A 46 19.85 -9.49 20.13
N GLU A 47 19.58 -8.23 19.77
CA GLU A 47 20.19 -7.06 20.40
C GLU A 47 19.80 -6.95 21.88
N ILE A 48 18.51 -7.10 22.20
CA ILE A 48 18.01 -7.13 23.59
C ILE A 48 18.71 -8.24 24.38
N GLN A 49 18.83 -9.45 23.80
CA GLN A 49 19.51 -10.56 24.46
C GLN A 49 20.99 -10.29 24.70
N ARG A 50 21.67 -9.65 23.75
CA ARG A 50 23.09 -9.32 23.84
C ARG A 50 23.38 -8.23 24.88
N ASN A 51 22.49 -7.26 25.02
CA ASN A 51 22.69 -6.10 25.89
C ASN A 51 22.20 -6.33 27.33
N ALA A 52 21.40 -7.37 27.59
CA ALA A 52 20.86 -7.63 28.91
C ALA A 52 21.93 -8.08 29.90
N VAL A 53 21.99 -7.39 31.05
CA VAL A 53 22.87 -7.77 32.18
C VAL A 53 22.16 -8.77 33.11
N HIS A 54 20.83 -8.72 33.18
CA HIS A 54 20.01 -9.57 34.05
C HIS A 54 18.83 -10.18 33.31
N ILE A 55 18.49 -11.43 33.64
CA ILE A 55 17.38 -12.18 33.03
C ILE A 55 16.01 -11.50 33.19
N VAL A 56 15.80 -10.76 34.29
CA VAL A 56 14.55 -10.01 34.53
C VAL A 56 14.46 -8.81 33.60
N GLN A 57 15.55 -8.06 33.42
CA GLN A 57 15.61 -6.94 32.47
C GLN A 57 15.35 -7.44 31.05
N GLN A 58 16.04 -8.51 30.63
CA GLN A 58 15.86 -9.12 29.31
C GLN A 58 14.39 -9.47 29.02
N ARG A 59 13.71 -10.11 29.98
CA ARG A 59 12.30 -10.49 29.85
C ARG A 59 11.38 -9.28 29.74
N ASN A 60 11.65 -8.23 30.51
CA ASN A 60 10.87 -7.00 30.48
C ASN A 60 11.01 -6.28 29.14
N GLU A 61 12.24 -6.18 28.62
CA GLU A 61 12.51 -5.56 27.31
C GLU A 61 11.90 -6.37 26.17
N LEU A 62 12.05 -7.70 26.16
CA LEU A 62 11.41 -8.56 25.15
C LEU A 62 9.88 -8.42 25.18
N SER A 63 9.27 -8.37 26.37
CA SER A 63 7.82 -8.20 26.50
C SER A 63 7.38 -6.81 26.01
N SER A 64 8.11 -5.75 26.40
CA SER A 64 7.85 -4.39 25.94
C SER A 64 7.96 -4.26 24.43
N TYR A 65 9.01 -4.84 23.83
CA TYR A 65 9.18 -4.87 22.38
C TYR A 65 8.06 -5.64 21.69
N SER A 66 7.73 -6.85 22.17
CA SER A 66 6.63 -7.65 21.61
C SER A 66 5.28 -6.94 21.67
N HIS A 67 5.05 -6.07 22.66
CA HIS A 67 3.83 -5.26 22.75
C HIS A 67 3.84 -4.02 21.83
N SER A 68 5.02 -3.56 21.43
CA SER A 68 5.18 -2.40 20.54
C SER A 68 5.08 -2.75 19.06
N VAL A 69 5.23 -4.01 18.68
CA VAL A 69 5.11 -4.48 17.29
C VAL A 69 3.66 -4.84 16.95
N GLU A 70 3.25 -4.54 15.71
CA GLU A 70 1.92 -4.86 15.19
C GLU A 70 2.03 -5.68 13.90
N ASN A 71 0.97 -6.42 13.56
CA ASN A 71 0.90 -7.18 12.32
C ASN A 71 0.94 -6.28 11.07
N ILE A 72 1.58 -6.79 10.02
CA ILE A 72 1.85 -6.04 8.78
C ILE A 72 0.55 -5.61 8.06
N ILE A 73 -0.46 -6.49 8.00
CA ILE A 73 -1.68 -6.23 7.23
C ILE A 73 -2.47 -5.01 7.77
N PRO A 74 -2.78 -4.91 9.08
CA PRO A 74 -3.36 -3.70 9.65
C PRO A 74 -2.56 -2.42 9.37
N MET A 75 -1.22 -2.49 9.46
CA MET A 75 -0.34 -1.36 9.17
C MET A 75 -0.44 -0.90 7.71
N LEU A 76 -0.46 -1.83 6.77
CA LEU A 76 -0.60 -1.52 5.34
C LEU A 76 -1.97 -0.92 5.01
N ARG A 77 -3.04 -1.35 5.69
CA ARG A 77 -4.40 -0.78 5.49
C ARG A 77 -4.51 0.67 5.94
N ARG A 78 -3.77 1.06 7.00
CA ARG A 78 -3.71 2.46 7.48
C ARG A 78 -2.80 3.33 6.60
N ASN A 79 -2.02 2.75 5.70
CA ASN A 79 -1.12 3.51 4.84
C ASN A 79 -1.88 4.26 3.74
N VAL A 80 -1.76 5.59 3.75
CA VAL A 80 -2.40 6.46 2.75
C VAL A 80 -1.43 6.97 1.67
N ALA A 81 -0.18 6.49 1.66
CA ALA A 81 0.84 7.00 0.74
C ALA A 81 0.54 6.68 -0.73
N TYR A 82 -0.41 5.78 -1.01
CA TYR A 82 -0.94 5.56 -2.35
C TYR A 82 -1.50 6.85 -2.97
N ASN A 83 -1.91 7.84 -2.17
CA ASN A 83 -2.36 9.13 -2.69
C ASN A 83 -1.28 9.92 -3.47
N LYS A 84 0.00 9.59 -3.27
CA LYS A 84 1.13 10.19 -4.00
C LYS A 84 1.44 9.45 -5.30
N CYS A 85 0.89 8.26 -5.51
CA CYS A 85 1.18 7.47 -6.69
C CYS A 85 0.54 8.08 -7.94
N GLU A 86 1.25 8.00 -9.06
CA GLU A 86 0.77 8.51 -10.35
C GLU A 86 -0.60 7.94 -10.78
N PRO A 87 -0.90 6.64 -10.56
CA PRO A 87 -2.23 6.10 -10.85
C PRO A 87 -3.36 6.80 -10.09
N TYR A 88 -3.16 7.09 -8.80
CA TYR A 88 -4.15 7.78 -7.99
C TYR A 88 -4.36 9.23 -8.47
N LYS A 89 -3.27 9.94 -8.77
CA LYS A 89 -3.33 11.31 -9.29
C LYS A 89 -4.09 11.40 -10.61
N ARG A 90 -3.82 10.49 -11.55
CA ARG A 90 -4.53 10.42 -12.84
C ARG A 90 -6.02 10.16 -12.64
N LEU A 91 -6.38 9.15 -11.84
CA LEU A 91 -7.78 8.87 -11.53
C LEU A 91 -8.49 10.08 -10.90
N LYS A 92 -7.81 10.79 -9.99
CA LYS A 92 -8.36 11.98 -9.37
C LYS A 92 -8.61 13.10 -10.39
N ALA A 93 -7.66 13.36 -11.29
CA ALA A 93 -7.80 14.36 -12.34
C ALA A 93 -8.96 14.01 -13.30
N ASP A 94 -9.06 12.75 -13.73
CA ASP A 94 -10.14 12.28 -14.60
C ASP A 94 -11.53 12.48 -13.97
N LEU A 95 -11.65 12.22 -12.66
CA LEU A 95 -12.88 12.47 -11.90
C LEU A 95 -13.20 13.97 -11.79
N GLU A 96 -12.21 14.81 -11.51
CA GLU A 96 -12.38 16.26 -11.45
C GLU A 96 -12.89 16.82 -12.79
N ASP A 97 -12.28 16.40 -13.89
CA ASP A 97 -12.70 16.76 -15.25
C ASP A 97 -14.14 16.31 -15.54
N PHE A 98 -14.50 15.07 -15.18
CA PHE A 98 -15.85 14.55 -15.34
C PHE A 98 -16.89 15.38 -14.56
N PHE A 99 -16.59 15.74 -13.31
CA PHE A 99 -17.50 16.55 -12.50
C PHE A 99 -17.63 17.99 -13.01
N ASN A 100 -16.54 18.58 -13.52
CA ASN A 100 -16.55 19.94 -14.07
C ASN A 100 -17.38 20.03 -15.36
N ARG A 101 -17.22 19.08 -16.28
CA ARG A 101 -18.05 19.00 -17.51
C ARG A 101 -19.55 18.86 -17.20
N ASN A 102 -19.90 18.13 -16.14
CA ASN A 102 -21.28 17.97 -15.69
C ASN A 102 -21.87 19.20 -14.97
N LYS A 103 -21.03 20.16 -14.55
CA LYS A 103 -21.50 21.45 -14.00
C LYS A 103 -21.82 22.44 -15.12
N GLU A 104 -20.99 22.49 -16.16
CA GLU A 104 -21.20 23.37 -17.33
C GLU A 104 -22.47 23.00 -18.12
N SER A 105 -22.85 21.73 -18.14
CA SER A 105 -24.08 21.26 -18.80
C SER A 105 -25.38 21.60 -18.05
N LYS A 106 -25.30 22.10 -16.80
CA LYS A 106 -26.47 22.47 -15.97
C LYS A 106 -26.74 23.98 -15.91
N THR A 107 -25.91 24.82 -16.52
CA THR A 107 -26.19 26.26 -16.64
C THR A 107 -27.26 26.50 -17.71
N PRO A 108 -28.44 27.08 -17.37
CA PRO A 108 -29.42 27.44 -18.39
C PRO A 108 -28.83 28.53 -19.30
N PRO A 109 -29.21 28.58 -20.60
CA PRO A 109 -28.82 29.70 -21.44
C PRO A 109 -29.36 30.98 -20.81
N LEU A 110 -28.49 31.96 -20.61
CA LEU A 110 -28.90 33.34 -20.32
C LEU A 110 -29.69 33.81 -21.54
N GLN A 111 -31.02 33.85 -21.44
CA GLN A 111 -31.86 34.43 -22.49
C GLN A 111 -31.60 35.94 -22.49
N ALA A 112 -31.09 36.43 -23.62
CA ALA A 112 -30.94 37.85 -23.94
C ALA A 112 -32.25 38.39 -24.51
#